data_AF-A0A956BNM8-F1
#
_entry.id   AF-A0A956BNM8-F1
#
_cell.length_a   1.000
_cell.length_b   1.000
_cell.length_c   1.000
_cell.angle_alpha   90.00
_cell.angle_beta   90.00
_cell.angle_gamma   90.00
#
_symmetry.space_group_name_H-M   'P 1'
#
loop_
_entity.id
_entity.type
_entity.pdbx_description
1 polymer ?
#
loop_
_entity_poly.entity_id
_entity_poly.type
_entity_poly.pdbx_seq_one_letter_code
_entity_poly.pdbx_strand_id
1 'polypeptide(L)'
;EQMEQLADDGDGNYAYIDSKNEALRVLGENLVSTLQVVAKDVKLQVTFDPTVVERWRLIGYENRLLDQDDFDDDDVDAGDIGAGHHVTALYELELVEGAAGQAADLAIRYKEPTSSASTEHHWTVTGDPVSLDATSDDFRFAAGVAEMAEILRESEYSEGARWNDVFTLVAEARPVADRDLVEAELLSLIERVR
;
A
#
# COMPACT_ATOMS: atom_id res chain seq x y z
N GLU A 1 17.58 -7.23 -5.37
CA GLU A 1 17.41 -7.12 -6.84
C GLU A 1 17.31 -8.47 -7.55
N GLN A 2 18.35 -9.33 -7.61
CA GLN A 2 18.25 -10.58 -8.41
C GLN A 2 17.12 -11.55 -8.00
N MET A 3 16.78 -11.68 -6.72
CA MET A 3 15.72 -12.60 -6.23
C MET A 3 14.30 -12.03 -6.34
N GLU A 4 14.17 -10.70 -6.33
CA GLU A 4 12.89 -10.00 -6.50
C GLU A 4 12.46 -10.07 -7.96
N GLN A 5 13.36 -9.74 -8.89
CA GLN A 5 13.11 -9.84 -10.33
C GLN A 5 12.73 -11.26 -10.76
N LEU A 6 13.41 -12.28 -10.20
CA LEU A 6 13.08 -13.69 -10.46
C LEU A 6 11.72 -14.13 -9.90
N ALA A 7 11.24 -13.47 -8.84
CA ALA A 7 9.94 -13.77 -8.25
C ALA A 7 8.83 -13.02 -9.01
N ASP A 8 9.06 -11.76 -9.37
CA ASP A 8 8.14 -10.96 -10.19
C ASP A 8 7.93 -11.60 -11.58
N ASP A 9 8.98 -12.17 -12.21
CA ASP A 9 8.88 -12.86 -13.51
C ASP A 9 8.11 -14.20 -13.47
N GLY A 10 7.74 -14.69 -12.28
CA GLY A 10 7.11 -16.00 -12.09
C GLY A 10 5.93 -16.00 -11.12
N ASP A 11 5.34 -14.83 -10.86
CA ASP A 11 4.25 -14.61 -9.89
C ASP A 11 4.52 -15.22 -8.50
N GLY A 12 5.81 -15.24 -8.13
CA GLY A 12 6.32 -15.84 -6.91
C GLY A 12 6.38 -14.83 -5.77
N ASN A 13 6.36 -15.33 -4.54
CA ASN A 13 6.62 -14.51 -3.36
C ASN A 13 8.09 -14.64 -2.96
N TYR A 14 8.75 -13.51 -2.67
CA TYR A 14 10.09 -13.50 -2.06
C TYR A 14 10.01 -12.96 -0.63
N ALA A 15 10.89 -13.43 0.25
CA ALA A 15 10.96 -12.95 1.62
C ALA A 15 12.42 -12.91 2.10
N TYR A 16 12.77 -11.85 2.81
CA TYR A 16 14.05 -11.74 3.52
C TYR A 16 13.83 -12.16 4.97
N ILE A 17 14.45 -13.28 5.37
CA ILE A 17 14.39 -13.79 6.73
C ILE A 17 15.69 -13.42 7.44
N ASP A 18 15.62 -12.44 8.34
CA ASP A 18 16.76 -11.99 9.14
C ASP A 18 16.63 -12.33 10.64
N SER A 19 15.44 -12.73 11.08
CA SER A 19 15.14 -13.07 12.46
C SER A 19 14.32 -14.35 12.58
N LYS A 20 14.32 -14.95 13.79
CA LYS A 20 13.51 -16.14 14.07
C LYS A 20 12.00 -15.83 13.99
N ASN A 21 11.59 -14.63 14.36
CA ASN A 21 10.19 -14.21 14.27
C ASN A 21 9.77 -14.05 12.81
N GLU A 22 10.63 -13.44 12.00
CA GLU A 22 10.40 -13.33 10.56
C GLU A 22 10.35 -14.70 9.88
N ALA A 23 11.21 -15.64 10.28
CA ALA A 23 11.15 -17.02 9.80
C ALA A 23 9.83 -17.72 10.13
N LEU A 24 9.29 -17.50 11.35
CA LEU A 24 8.01 -18.08 11.77
C LEU A 24 6.83 -17.44 11.03
N ARG A 25 6.86 -16.13 10.84
CA ARG A 25 5.85 -15.39 10.07
C ARG A 25 5.84 -15.85 8.60
N VAL A 26 7.00 -15.83 7.95
CA VAL A 26 7.13 -16.19 6.53
C VAL A 26 6.81 -17.66 6.27
N LEU A 27 7.43 -18.59 7.03
CA LEU A 27 7.32 -20.03 6.74
C LEU A 27 6.13 -20.70 7.43
N GLY A 28 5.65 -20.16 8.54
CA GLY A 28 4.56 -20.73 9.33
C GLY A 28 3.19 -20.16 8.96
N GLU A 29 3.09 -18.84 8.86
CA GLU A 29 1.80 -18.14 8.67
C GLU A 29 1.57 -17.79 7.19
N ASN A 30 2.53 -17.12 6.55
CA ASN A 30 2.38 -16.60 5.19
C ASN A 30 2.52 -17.68 4.12
N LEU A 31 3.28 -18.76 4.37
CA LEU A 31 3.50 -19.82 3.37
C LEU A 31 2.18 -20.44 2.87
N VAL A 32 1.18 -20.63 3.75
CA VAL A 32 -0.12 -21.19 3.34
C VAL A 32 -0.96 -20.16 2.55
N SER A 33 -0.87 -18.87 2.90
CA SER A 33 -1.51 -17.76 2.17
C SER A 33 -1.04 -17.67 0.71
N THR A 34 0.28 -17.83 0.49
CA THR A 34 0.87 -17.82 -0.86
C THR A 34 0.42 -18.97 -1.76
N LEU A 35 -0.12 -20.06 -1.19
CA LEU A 35 -0.59 -21.22 -1.95
C LEU A 35 -2.08 -21.14 -2.34
N GLN A 36 -2.84 -20.19 -1.79
CA GLN A 36 -4.27 -20.03 -2.08
C GLN A 36 -4.53 -18.67 -2.70
N VAL A 37 -4.48 -18.60 -4.03
CA VAL A 37 -4.87 -17.41 -4.80
C VAL A 37 -6.38 -17.20 -4.67
N VAL A 38 -6.77 -16.01 -4.23
CA VAL A 38 -8.18 -15.60 -4.07
C VAL A 38 -8.63 -14.61 -5.14
N ALA A 39 -7.69 -13.91 -5.78
CA ALA A 39 -7.92 -13.09 -6.95
C ALA A 39 -6.70 -13.14 -7.87
N LYS A 40 -6.94 -13.31 -9.16
CA LYS A 40 -5.90 -13.35 -10.19
C LYS A 40 -5.88 -12.06 -10.98
N ASP A 41 -4.73 -11.71 -11.55
CA ASP A 41 -4.60 -10.60 -12.51
C ASP A 41 -5.24 -9.30 -11.96
N VAL A 42 -4.81 -8.91 -10.76
CA VAL A 42 -5.40 -7.79 -10.04
C VAL A 42 -4.79 -6.48 -10.54
N LYS A 43 -5.66 -5.63 -11.08
CA LYS A 43 -5.32 -4.30 -11.57
C LYS A 43 -6.06 -3.24 -10.77
N LEU A 44 -5.39 -2.14 -10.49
CA LEU A 44 -5.94 -1.00 -9.78
C LEU A 44 -5.68 0.26 -10.59
N GLN A 45 -6.72 1.07 -10.77
CA GLN A 45 -6.62 2.37 -11.43
C GLN A 45 -7.26 3.44 -10.56
N VAL A 46 -6.56 4.56 -10.39
CA VAL A 46 -7.09 5.76 -9.76
C VAL A 46 -7.10 6.89 -10.78
N THR A 47 -8.27 7.47 -11.01
CA THR A 47 -8.44 8.62 -11.90
C THR A 47 -8.82 9.83 -11.07
N PHE A 48 -7.98 10.87 -11.07
CA PHE A 48 -8.21 12.10 -10.31
C PHE A 48 -9.01 13.13 -11.13
N ASP A 49 -9.92 13.84 -10.46
CA ASP A 49 -10.65 14.95 -11.06
C ASP A 49 -9.75 16.21 -11.05
N PRO A 50 -9.34 16.75 -12.22
CA PRO A 50 -8.44 17.90 -12.29
C PRO A 50 -9.08 19.22 -11.83
N THR A 51 -10.39 19.24 -11.58
CA THR A 51 -11.09 20.39 -11.00
C THR A 51 -11.03 20.40 -9.47
N VAL A 52 -10.70 19.27 -8.86
CA VAL A 52 -10.60 19.09 -7.40
C VAL A 52 -9.16 18.82 -6.96
N VAL A 53 -8.39 18.07 -7.75
CA VAL A 53 -7.01 17.68 -7.47
C VAL A 53 -6.06 18.43 -8.40
N GLU A 54 -5.20 19.27 -7.83
CA GLU A 54 -4.19 20.04 -8.57
C GLU A 54 -2.97 19.17 -8.88
N ARG A 55 -2.47 18.43 -7.89
CA ARG A 55 -1.31 17.52 -8.02
C ARG A 55 -1.53 16.27 -7.20
N TRP A 56 -0.89 15.19 -7.59
CA TRP A 56 -0.89 13.96 -6.83
C TRP A 56 0.44 13.22 -6.99
N ARG A 57 0.79 12.40 -6.00
CA ARG A 57 1.86 11.41 -6.11
C ARG A 57 1.47 10.10 -5.44
N LEU A 58 1.94 9.00 -6.01
CA LEU A 58 1.88 7.67 -5.40
C LEU A 58 3.12 7.49 -4.51
N ILE A 59 2.94 6.96 -3.30
CA ILE A 59 4.02 6.75 -2.32
C ILE A 59 4.26 5.24 -2.16
N GLY A 60 5.48 4.80 -2.44
CA GLY A 60 6.01 3.45 -2.17
C GLY A 60 5.63 2.35 -3.17
N TYR A 61 4.61 2.56 -4.01
CA TYR A 61 4.16 1.58 -5.02
C TYR A 61 4.52 2.00 -6.45
N GLU A 62 5.53 2.85 -6.62
CA GLU A 62 5.88 3.49 -7.89
C GLU A 62 6.41 2.48 -8.93
N ASN A 63 7.07 1.41 -8.48
CA ASN A 63 7.67 0.38 -9.35
C ASN A 63 6.65 -0.59 -9.97
N ARG A 64 5.37 -0.49 -9.60
CA ARG A 64 4.28 -1.35 -10.11
C ARG A 64 3.18 -0.55 -10.80
N LEU A 65 3.51 0.66 -11.25
CA LEU A 65 2.64 1.45 -12.11
C LEU A 65 2.47 0.76 -13.46
N LEU A 66 1.21 0.54 -13.84
CA LEU A 66 0.82 0.08 -15.17
C LEU A 66 0.45 1.30 -16.03
N ASP A 67 0.64 1.17 -17.34
CA ASP A 67 0.13 2.18 -18.28
C ASP A 67 -1.41 2.18 -18.24
N GLN A 68 -2.02 3.34 -18.49
CA GLN A 68 -3.48 3.48 -18.41
C GLN A 68 -4.22 2.50 -19.33
N ASP A 69 -3.66 2.27 -20.53
CA ASP A 69 -4.23 1.39 -21.55
C ASP A 69 -4.16 -0.10 -21.14
N ASP A 70 -3.26 -0.47 -20.22
CA ASP A 70 -3.08 -1.85 -19.75
C ASP A 70 -4.14 -2.28 -18.73
N PHE A 71 -4.90 -1.33 -18.17
CA PHE A 71 -5.93 -1.61 -17.17
C PHE A 71 -7.06 -2.48 -17.74
N ASP A 72 -7.46 -2.21 -18.98
CA ASP A 72 -8.55 -2.92 -19.66
C ASP A 72 -8.07 -4.13 -20.48
N ASP A 73 -6.75 -4.28 -20.67
CA ASP A 73 -6.17 -5.34 -21.50
C ASP A 73 -5.94 -6.62 -20.68
N ASP A 74 -6.86 -7.60 -20.78
CA ASP A 74 -6.74 -8.88 -20.08
C ASP A 74 -5.56 -9.77 -20.57
N ASP A 75 -4.83 -9.38 -21.63
CA ASP A 75 -3.60 -10.03 -22.10
C ASP A 75 -2.34 -9.53 -21.38
N VAL A 76 -2.41 -8.38 -20.70
CA VAL A 76 -1.33 -7.86 -19.85
C VAL A 76 -1.43 -8.49 -18.48
N ASP A 77 -0.38 -9.22 -18.08
CA ASP A 77 -0.29 -9.91 -16.81
C ASP A 77 -0.14 -8.93 -15.64
N ALA A 78 -0.88 -9.16 -14.55
CA ALA A 78 -0.81 -8.37 -13.32
C ALA A 78 -0.76 -9.29 -12.10
N GLY A 79 -0.53 -8.68 -10.93
CA GLY A 79 -0.26 -9.44 -9.71
C GLY A 79 -1.44 -10.27 -9.21
N ASP A 80 -1.13 -11.47 -8.71
CA ASP A 80 -2.06 -12.32 -7.98
C ASP A 80 -2.15 -11.95 -6.49
N ILE A 81 -3.34 -12.08 -5.91
CA ILE A 81 -3.59 -11.86 -4.48
C ILE A 81 -3.95 -13.18 -3.80
N GLY A 82 -3.12 -13.58 -2.84
CA GLY A 82 -3.33 -14.75 -1.98
C GLY A 82 -4.21 -14.48 -0.75
N ALA A 83 -4.73 -15.55 -0.15
CA ALA A 83 -5.63 -15.49 1.00
C ALA A 83 -4.94 -14.91 2.25
N GLY A 84 -5.32 -13.70 2.64
CA GLY A 84 -4.71 -12.99 3.79
C GLY A 84 -3.61 -12.00 3.38
N HIS A 85 -3.37 -11.81 2.08
CA HIS A 85 -2.56 -10.69 1.60
C HIS A 85 -3.38 -9.40 1.56
N HIS A 86 -2.71 -8.31 1.92
CA HIS A 86 -3.22 -6.96 1.83
C HIS A 86 -2.22 -6.11 1.05
N VAL A 87 -2.73 -5.32 0.10
CA VAL A 87 -1.95 -4.33 -0.64
C VAL A 87 -2.41 -2.95 -0.18
N THR A 88 -1.46 -2.07 0.11
CA THR A 88 -1.74 -0.69 0.49
C THR A 88 -0.98 0.23 -0.46
N ALA A 89 -1.71 1.06 -1.18
CA ALA A 89 -1.18 2.14 -1.98
C ALA A 89 -1.59 3.47 -1.34
N LEU A 90 -0.63 4.36 -1.10
CA LEU A 90 -0.87 5.68 -0.54
C LEU A 90 -0.71 6.73 -1.61
N TYR A 91 -1.69 7.63 -1.70
CA TYR A 91 -1.64 8.79 -2.57
C TYR A 91 -1.62 10.06 -1.72
N GLU A 92 -0.71 10.97 -2.02
CA GLU A 92 -0.73 12.33 -1.50
C GLU A 92 -1.33 13.25 -2.56
N LEU A 93 -2.31 14.07 -2.16
CA LEU A 93 -3.07 14.95 -3.04
C LEU A 93 -2.90 16.41 -2.61
N GLU A 94 -2.64 17.27 -3.58
CA GLU A 94 -2.79 18.72 -3.45
C GLU A 94 -4.14 19.09 -4.05
N LEU A 95 -5.06 19.58 -3.21
CA LEU A 95 -6.40 19.96 -3.64
C LEU A 95 -6.45 21.41 -4.12
N VAL A 96 -7.26 21.67 -5.15
CA VAL A 96 -7.54 23.04 -5.61
C VAL A 96 -8.25 23.81 -4.49
N GLU A 97 -7.77 25.01 -4.18
CA GLU A 97 -8.30 25.82 -3.08
C GLU A 97 -9.81 26.09 -3.25
N GLY A 98 -10.60 25.69 -2.25
CA GLY A 98 -12.05 25.87 -2.26
C GLY A 98 -12.82 24.90 -3.17
N ALA A 99 -12.15 23.94 -3.80
CA ALA A 99 -12.82 22.86 -4.49
C ALA A 99 -13.51 21.91 -3.50
N ALA A 100 -14.63 21.34 -3.94
CA ALA A 100 -15.42 20.40 -3.17
C ALA A 100 -16.07 19.39 -4.15
N GLY A 101 -16.36 18.19 -3.65
CA GLY A 101 -16.96 17.13 -4.45
C GLY A 101 -16.04 15.93 -4.60
N GLN A 102 -16.11 15.27 -5.74
CA GLN A 102 -15.37 14.05 -6.01
C GLN A 102 -13.90 14.36 -6.36
N ALA A 103 -12.96 13.76 -5.63
CA ALA A 103 -11.53 13.90 -5.92
C ALA A 103 -11.01 12.83 -6.87
N ALA A 104 -11.55 11.60 -6.79
CA ALA A 104 -11.10 10.51 -7.65
C ALA A 104 -12.16 9.42 -7.85
N ASP A 105 -11.98 8.64 -8.90
CA ASP A 105 -12.56 7.31 -9.09
C ASP A 105 -11.48 6.25 -8.90
N LEU A 106 -11.77 5.25 -8.08
CA LEU A 106 -10.97 4.05 -7.90
C LEU A 106 -11.66 2.89 -8.62
N ALA A 107 -10.96 2.24 -9.53
CA ALA A 107 -11.40 0.99 -10.17
C ALA A 107 -10.45 -0.15 -9.79
N ILE A 108 -11.01 -1.30 -9.42
CA ILE A 108 -10.26 -2.54 -9.23
C ILE A 108 -10.84 -3.60 -10.14
N ARG A 109 -9.97 -4.18 -10.97
CA ARG A 109 -10.28 -5.28 -11.88
C ARG A 109 -9.53 -6.53 -11.42
N TYR A 110 -10.21 -7.67 -11.41
CA TYR A 110 -9.58 -8.97 -11.09
C TYR A 110 -10.34 -10.15 -11.69
N LYS A 111 -9.67 -11.29 -11.83
CA LYS A 111 -10.26 -12.58 -12.21
C LYS A 111 -10.48 -13.44 -10.94
N GLU A 112 -11.65 -14.06 -10.80
CA GLU A 112 -11.84 -15.07 -9.75
C GLU A 112 -10.89 -16.27 -9.97
N PRO A 113 -10.49 -17.02 -8.93
CA PRO A 113 -9.45 -18.06 -9.07
C PRO A 113 -9.78 -19.15 -10.11
N THR A 114 -11.06 -19.39 -10.34
CA THR A 114 -11.62 -20.39 -11.26
C THR A 114 -12.16 -19.80 -12.58
N SER A 115 -12.13 -18.48 -12.73
CA SER A 115 -12.66 -17.76 -13.90
C SER A 115 -11.52 -17.22 -14.76
N SER A 116 -11.75 -17.13 -16.07
CA SER A 116 -10.91 -16.37 -16.99
C SER A 116 -11.49 -14.99 -17.31
N ALA A 117 -12.72 -14.72 -16.87
CA ALA A 117 -13.38 -13.44 -17.05
C ALA A 117 -13.09 -12.52 -15.86
N SER A 118 -12.74 -11.27 -16.19
CA SER A 118 -12.46 -10.22 -15.23
C SER A 118 -13.75 -9.59 -14.69
N THR A 119 -13.74 -9.21 -13.42
CA THR A 119 -14.78 -8.43 -12.74
C THR A 119 -14.19 -7.11 -12.31
N GLU A 120 -14.95 -6.03 -12.44
CA GLU A 120 -14.53 -4.68 -12.11
C GLU A 120 -15.44 -4.08 -11.04
N HIS A 121 -14.84 -3.37 -10.09
CA HIS A 121 -15.53 -2.66 -9.02
C HIS A 121 -15.06 -1.22 -8.99
N HIS A 122 -15.99 -0.29 -8.75
CA HIS A 122 -15.71 1.14 -8.71
C HIS A 122 -16.08 1.73 -7.35
N TRP A 123 -15.25 2.65 -6.89
CA TRP A 123 -15.50 3.48 -5.72
C TRP A 123 -15.21 4.93 -6.03
N THR A 124 -16.05 5.81 -5.49
CA THR A 124 -15.86 7.26 -5.57
C THR A 124 -15.14 7.74 -4.30
N VAL A 125 -14.10 8.55 -4.49
CA VAL A 125 -13.36 9.20 -3.41
C VAL A 125 -13.77 10.67 -3.34
N THR A 126 -14.24 11.11 -2.17
CA THR A 126 -14.58 12.51 -1.92
C THR A 126 -13.34 13.33 -1.61
N GLY A 127 -13.28 14.56 -2.12
CA GLY A 127 -12.23 15.54 -1.88
C GLY A 127 -12.40 16.37 -0.61
N ASP A 128 -13.20 15.91 0.36
CA ASP A 128 -13.35 16.56 1.66
C ASP A 128 -12.30 15.99 2.64
N PRO A 129 -11.19 16.70 2.90
CA PRO A 129 -10.16 16.19 3.79
C PRO A 129 -10.67 16.10 5.23
N VAL A 130 -10.35 15.00 5.90
CA VAL A 130 -10.56 14.82 7.34
C VAL A 130 -9.25 15.05 8.09
N SER A 131 -9.33 15.47 9.36
CA SER A 131 -8.13 15.60 10.19
C SER A 131 -7.49 14.22 10.42
N LEU A 132 -6.17 14.19 10.62
CA LEU A 132 -5.42 12.96 10.88
C LEU A 132 -5.97 12.18 12.09
N ASP A 133 -6.41 12.89 13.14
CA ASP A 133 -7.02 12.29 14.33
C ASP A 133 -8.36 11.57 14.03
N ALA A 134 -9.06 11.99 12.98
CA ALA A 134 -10.34 11.41 12.56
C ALA A 134 -10.17 10.21 11.59
N THR A 135 -8.94 9.90 11.17
CA THR A 135 -8.65 8.75 10.30
C THR A 135 -8.64 7.43 11.07
N SER A 136 -8.62 6.31 10.35
CA SER A 136 -8.49 4.98 10.95
C SER A 136 -7.10 4.76 11.53
N ASP A 137 -6.99 3.84 12.50
CA ASP A 137 -5.70 3.41 13.03
C ASP A 137 -4.79 2.85 11.92
N ASP A 138 -5.35 2.08 10.98
CA ASP A 138 -4.61 1.55 9.83
C ASP A 138 -4.05 2.64 8.92
N PHE A 139 -4.80 3.73 8.70
CA PHE A 139 -4.32 4.86 7.90
C PHE A 139 -3.15 5.57 8.60
N ARG A 140 -3.28 5.85 9.91
CA ARG A 140 -2.20 6.45 10.70
C ARG A 140 -0.94 5.59 10.71
N PHE A 141 -1.10 4.29 10.89
CA PHE A 141 0.02 3.35 10.83
C PHE A 141 0.70 3.38 9.45
N ALA A 142 -0.07 3.26 8.37
CA ALA A 142 0.47 3.29 7.01
C ALA A 142 1.17 4.62 6.69
N ALA A 143 0.59 5.74 7.11
CA ALA A 143 1.19 7.06 6.97
C ALA A 143 2.52 7.18 7.74
N GLY A 144 2.60 6.63 8.96
CA GLY A 144 3.84 6.59 9.74
C GLY A 144 4.94 5.73 9.08
N VAL A 145 4.58 4.58 8.51
CA VAL A 145 5.51 3.75 7.72
C VAL A 145 6.01 4.51 6.49
N ALA A 146 5.11 5.17 5.76
CA ALA A 146 5.46 5.96 4.59
C ALA A 146 6.41 7.11 4.94
N GLU A 147 6.11 7.87 5.98
CA GLU A 147 6.93 8.99 6.47
C GLU A 147 8.32 8.51 6.91
N MET A 148 8.41 7.39 7.64
CA MET A 148 9.69 6.77 7.97
C MET A 148 10.50 6.46 6.70
N ALA A 149 9.86 5.88 5.68
CA ALA A 149 10.53 5.57 4.42
C ALA A 149 10.96 6.84 3.66
N GLU A 150 10.18 7.93 3.70
CA GLU A 150 10.52 9.24 3.10
C GLU A 150 11.77 9.83 3.78
N ILE A 151 11.86 9.76 5.11
CA ILE A 151 13.03 10.22 5.86
C ILE A 151 14.26 9.38 5.52
N LEU A 152 14.14 8.05 5.51
CA LEU A 152 15.26 7.14 5.25
C LEU A 152 15.82 7.28 3.83
N ARG A 153 14.98 7.64 2.86
CA ARG A 153 15.40 7.85 1.47
C ARG A 153 15.87 9.27 1.18
N GLU A 154 15.92 10.13 2.20
CA GLU A 154 16.27 11.57 2.08
C GLU A 154 15.43 12.28 1.00
N SER A 155 14.14 11.98 0.99
CA SER A 155 13.21 12.53 0.00
C SER A 155 13.02 14.04 0.17
N GLU A 156 12.85 14.76 -0.94
CA GLU A 156 12.47 16.19 -0.92
C GLU A 156 11.16 16.44 -0.17
N TYR A 157 10.29 15.42 -0.11
CA TYR A 157 9.01 15.48 0.58
C TYR A 157 9.10 15.21 2.10
N SER A 158 10.27 14.80 2.59
CA SER A 158 10.54 14.61 4.03
C SER A 158 11.08 15.87 4.71
N GLU A 159 11.17 17.00 4.00
CA GLU A 159 11.65 18.26 4.57
C GLU A 159 10.75 18.72 5.73
N GLY A 160 11.30 18.67 6.95
CA GLY A 160 10.55 19.05 8.15
C GLY A 160 10.01 17.87 8.96
N ALA A 161 10.04 16.66 8.40
CA ALA A 161 9.73 15.42 9.09
C ALA A 161 10.56 15.24 10.37
N ARG A 162 9.97 14.68 11.42
CA ARG A 162 10.66 14.41 12.69
C ARG A 162 10.39 12.98 13.12
N TRP A 163 11.45 12.28 13.50
CA TRP A 163 11.36 10.94 14.09
C TRP A 163 10.42 10.85 15.29
N ASN A 164 10.29 11.94 16.08
CA ASN A 164 9.33 12.01 17.18
C ASN A 164 7.87 11.95 16.71
N ASP A 165 7.56 12.62 15.60
CA ASP A 165 6.19 12.73 15.08
C ASP A 165 5.79 11.40 14.45
N VAL A 166 6.71 10.76 13.72
CA VAL A 166 6.56 9.39 13.20
C VAL A 166 6.32 8.40 14.34
N PHE A 167 7.16 8.44 15.38
CA PHE A 167 6.99 7.56 16.55
C PHE A 167 5.62 7.75 17.20
N THR A 168 5.21 9.00 17.41
CA THR A 168 3.93 9.31 18.06
C THR A 168 2.77 8.80 17.21
N LEU A 169 2.80 9.06 15.90
CA LEU A 169 1.76 8.62 14.98
C LEU A 169 1.60 7.10 14.95
N VAL A 170 2.71 6.35 14.90
CA VAL A 170 2.70 4.88 14.91
C VAL A 170 2.28 4.34 16.28
N ALA A 171 2.74 4.95 17.38
CA ALA A 171 2.42 4.50 18.73
C ALA A 171 0.95 4.75 19.14
N GLU A 172 0.33 5.80 18.58
CA GLU A 172 -1.08 6.14 18.83
C GLU A 172 -2.06 5.36 17.95
N ALA A 173 -1.61 4.82 16.81
CA ALA A 173 -2.36 3.81 16.08
C ALA A 173 -2.50 2.58 16.97
N ARG A 174 -3.72 2.29 17.47
CA ARG A 174 -3.93 1.17 18.38
C ARG A 174 -3.68 -0.16 17.66
N PRO A 175 -3.09 -1.17 18.33
CA PRO A 175 -2.84 -2.43 17.69
C PRO A 175 -4.11 -3.15 17.29
N VAL A 176 -4.12 -3.65 16.05
CA VAL A 176 -4.98 -4.76 15.66
C VAL A 176 -4.29 -6.03 16.19
N ALA A 177 -5.04 -6.96 16.78
CA ALA A 177 -4.48 -8.14 17.48
C ALA A 177 -3.48 -8.99 16.66
N ASP A 178 -3.50 -8.89 15.32
CA ASP A 178 -2.59 -9.59 14.41
C ASP A 178 -1.33 -8.78 14.01
N ARG A 179 -1.21 -7.51 14.42
CA ARG A 179 -0.09 -6.60 14.07
C ARG A 179 0.87 -6.32 15.23
N ASP A 180 0.57 -6.78 16.44
CA ASP A 180 1.34 -6.50 17.67
C ASP A 180 2.86 -6.67 17.50
N LEU A 181 3.31 -7.71 16.80
CA LEU A 181 4.73 -7.98 16.61
C LEU A 181 5.39 -7.06 15.57
N VAL A 182 4.71 -6.76 14.46
CA VAL A 182 5.23 -5.91 13.39
C VAL A 182 5.25 -4.45 13.83
N GLU A 183 4.20 -4.00 14.51
CA GLU A 183 4.12 -2.66 15.09
C GLU A 183 5.20 -2.46 16.17
N ALA A 184 5.37 -3.44 17.06
CA ALA A 184 6.42 -3.38 18.08
C ALA A 184 7.83 -3.36 17.48
N GLU A 185 8.05 -4.13 16.41
CA GLU A 185 9.32 -4.09 15.67
C GLU A 185 9.55 -2.74 15.00
N LEU A 186 8.56 -2.20 14.31
CA LEU A 186 8.64 -0.88 13.69
C LEU A 186 8.96 0.22 14.71
N LEU A 187 8.24 0.24 15.85
CA LEU A 187 8.53 1.18 16.94
C LEU A 187 9.95 1.01 17.48
N SER A 188 10.43 -0.23 17.62
CA SER A 188 11.83 -0.48 18.01
C SER A 188 12.83 0.01 16.97
N LEU A 189 12.51 -0.02 15.67
CA LEU A 189 13.39 0.49 14.62
C LEU A 189 13.42 2.02 14.63
N ILE A 190 12.26 2.67 14.76
CA ILE A 190 12.14 4.13 14.88
C ILE A 190 12.93 4.63 16.10
N GLU A 191 12.80 3.97 17.25
CA GLU A 191 13.52 4.36 18.47
C GLU A 191 15.05 4.25 18.34
N ARG A 192 15.55 3.39 17.43
CA ARG A 192 17.00 3.25 17.19
C ARG A 192 17.58 4.36 16.31
N VAL A 193 16.76 5.00 15.50
CA VAL A 193 17.19 6.02 14.52
C VAL A 193 16.82 7.45 14.93
N ARG A 194 15.96 7.58 15.96
CA ARG A 194 15.57 8.82 16.62
C ARG A 194 16.70 9.38 17.51
#